data_AF-Q0ZKG5-F1
#
_entry.id   AF-Q0ZKG5-F1
#
_cell.length_a   1.000
_cell.length_b   1.000
_cell.length_c   1.000
_cell.angle_alpha   90.00
_cell.angle_beta   90.00
_cell.angle_gamma   90.00
#
_symmetry.space_group_name_H-M   'P 1'
#
loop_
_entity.id
_entity.type
_entity.pdbx_description
1 polymer ?
#
loop_
_entity_poly.entity_id
_entity_poly.type
_entity_poly.pdbx_seq_one_letter_code
_entity_poly.pdbx_strand_id
1 'polypeptide(L)'
;MALPPEKLAQLKAAQKAAANQELEQSKEIINAQDIGYTSKLFVQALFPYRKTDEEKRVIETAQGRIVVYADGGLPYGKYPRLIMAYIITRAVENAGKLKAGKIDFEQAVRIPLGHSMNHFLQAIGVTGRGTGGATGNLANIREQLLRLADARVTVKEDDGVRARGKHTQIMDEWDLWFDARDPNQGSFIESYIKLTPQFFQHIIEAPIPIDLAVLRQLTKPRAMDIYIWLTVKQFWLSKNNRDSYLFTWDMMAQSFATKELITAIDRRNFRNEIKKAIHDVQAVWPNCGIEADLEGVTVTKTSPSVEKKPPRPQLD
;
A
#
# COMPACT_ATOMS: atom_id res chain seq x y z
N MET A 1 51.25 -38.33 -3.68
CA MET A 1 50.35 -39.02 -2.73
C MET A 1 48.95 -38.44 -2.95
N ALA A 2 48.05 -39.21 -3.57
CA ALA A 2 46.70 -38.73 -3.87
C ALA A 2 45.89 -38.58 -2.57
N LEU A 3 45.09 -37.51 -2.47
CA LEU A 3 44.20 -37.30 -1.33
C LEU A 3 43.26 -38.51 -1.16
N PRO A 4 43.07 -39.02 0.07
CA PRO A 4 42.14 -40.12 0.32
C PRO A 4 40.74 -39.79 -0.23
N PRO A 5 40.05 -40.76 -0.85
CA PRO A 5 38.77 -40.52 -1.53
C PRO A 5 37.71 -39.87 -0.63
N GLU A 6 37.73 -40.14 0.68
CA GLU A 6 36.84 -39.52 1.67
C GLU A 6 37.08 -38.01 1.82
N LYS A 7 38.35 -37.57 1.85
CA LYS A 7 38.68 -36.14 1.93
C LYS A 7 38.32 -35.41 0.64
N LEU A 8 38.42 -36.08 -0.50
CA LEU A 8 38.02 -35.53 -1.80
C LEU A 8 36.48 -35.34 -1.89
N ALA A 9 35.71 -36.25 -1.32
CA ALA A 9 34.25 -36.16 -1.23
C ALA A 9 33.80 -35.03 -0.30
N GLN A 10 34.44 -34.87 0.86
CA GLN A 10 34.16 -33.78 1.80
C GLN A 10 34.46 -32.39 1.20
N LEU A 11 35.57 -32.25 0.47
CA LEU A 11 35.92 -31.00 -0.22
C LEU A 11 34.90 -30.63 -1.31
N LYS A 12 34.46 -31.60 -2.11
CA LYS A 12 33.43 -31.37 -3.14
C LYS A 12 32.08 -31.02 -2.53
N ALA A 13 31.71 -31.64 -1.40
CA ALA A 13 30.48 -31.33 -0.68
C ALA A 13 30.52 -29.91 -0.08
N ALA A 14 31.65 -29.52 0.52
CA ALA A 14 31.84 -28.18 1.06
C ALA A 14 31.81 -27.09 -0.03
N GLN A 15 32.43 -27.34 -1.19
CA GLN A 15 32.40 -26.42 -2.33
C GLN A 15 30.99 -26.28 -2.92
N LYS A 16 30.22 -27.37 -3.01
CA LYS A 16 28.84 -27.35 -3.48
C LYS A 16 27.91 -26.63 -2.49
N ALA A 17 28.14 -26.78 -1.19
CA ALA A 17 27.41 -26.06 -0.15
C ALA A 17 27.70 -24.56 -0.16
N ALA A 18 28.97 -24.16 -0.30
CA ALA A 18 29.36 -22.76 -0.43
C ALA A 18 28.80 -22.11 -1.70
N ALA A 19 28.88 -22.79 -2.85
CA ALA A 19 28.28 -22.32 -4.10
C ALA A 19 26.75 -22.20 -4.01
N ASN A 20 26.07 -23.11 -3.31
CA ASN A 20 24.64 -23.01 -3.05
C ASN A 20 24.29 -21.86 -2.09
N GLN A 21 25.12 -21.60 -1.07
CA GLN A 21 24.93 -20.47 -0.16
C GLN A 21 25.16 -19.14 -0.87
N GLU A 22 26.18 -19.02 -1.70
CA GLU A 22 26.42 -17.83 -2.53
C GLU A 22 25.31 -17.63 -3.57
N LEU A 23 24.77 -18.72 -4.14
CA LEU A 23 23.63 -18.66 -5.05
C LEU A 23 22.33 -18.28 -4.33
N GLU A 24 22.08 -18.79 -3.13
CA GLU A 24 20.93 -18.38 -2.30
C GLU A 24 21.07 -16.94 -1.82
N GLN A 25 22.26 -16.51 -1.39
CA GLN A 25 22.53 -15.11 -1.03
C GLN A 25 22.41 -14.19 -2.25
N SER A 26 22.91 -14.61 -3.42
CA SER A 26 22.74 -13.86 -4.67
C SER A 26 21.27 -13.81 -5.10
N LYS A 27 20.51 -14.89 -4.91
CA LYS A 27 19.06 -14.90 -5.12
C LYS A 27 18.35 -14.01 -4.11
N GLU A 28 18.76 -13.95 -2.85
CA GLU A 28 18.22 -13.05 -1.83
C GLU A 28 18.52 -11.57 -2.13
N ILE A 29 19.71 -11.26 -2.65
CA ILE A 29 20.12 -9.92 -3.07
C ILE A 29 19.41 -9.50 -4.37
N ILE A 30 19.20 -10.43 -5.31
CA ILE A 30 18.41 -10.19 -6.54
C ILE A 30 16.90 -10.15 -6.23
N ASN A 31 16.42 -10.80 -5.15
CA ASN A 31 15.04 -10.75 -4.64
C ASN A 31 14.79 -9.70 -3.56
N ALA A 32 15.68 -8.74 -3.33
CA ALA A 32 15.42 -7.63 -2.41
C ALA A 32 14.45 -6.61 -3.04
N GLN A 33 13.31 -7.07 -3.56
CA GLN A 33 12.17 -6.20 -3.80
C GLN A 33 11.78 -5.56 -2.48
N ASP A 34 11.57 -4.23 -2.50
CA ASP A 34 11.12 -3.50 -1.33
C ASP A 34 9.62 -3.77 -1.12
N ILE A 35 9.32 -4.88 -0.45
CA ILE A 35 7.95 -5.37 -0.27
C ILE A 35 7.27 -4.59 0.85
N GLY A 36 6.22 -3.87 0.48
CA GLY A 36 5.27 -3.28 1.41
C GLY A 36 3.93 -4.01 1.38
N TYR A 37 3.02 -3.51 2.20
CA TYR A 37 1.66 -4.03 2.30
C TYR A 37 0.63 -2.92 2.25
N THR A 38 -0.52 -3.23 1.68
CA THR A 38 -1.74 -2.42 1.74
C THR A 38 -2.93 -3.29 2.16
N SER A 39 -4.13 -2.71 2.29
CA SER A 39 -5.33 -3.42 2.69
C SER A 39 -6.46 -3.19 1.69
N LYS A 40 -7.36 -4.17 1.55
CA LYS A 40 -8.55 -4.04 0.67
C LYS A 40 -9.36 -2.79 1.01
N LEU A 41 -9.52 -2.51 2.31
CA LEU A 41 -10.22 -1.32 2.80
C LEU A 41 -9.58 -0.04 2.25
N PHE A 42 -8.25 0.03 2.26
CA PHE A 42 -7.52 1.19 1.76
C PHE A 42 -7.67 1.37 0.25
N VAL A 43 -7.59 0.27 -0.50
CA VAL A 43 -7.83 0.28 -1.95
C VAL A 43 -9.23 0.81 -2.28
N GLN A 44 -10.23 0.43 -1.48
CA GLN A 44 -11.63 0.79 -1.72
C GLN A 44 -12.02 2.14 -1.13
N ALA A 45 -11.31 2.65 -0.11
CA ALA A 45 -11.59 3.95 0.51
C ALA A 45 -11.36 5.13 -0.43
N LEU A 46 -10.61 4.93 -1.52
CA LEU A 46 -10.39 5.87 -2.63
C LEU A 46 -10.37 7.34 -2.20
N PHE A 47 -9.29 7.72 -1.51
CA PHE A 47 -9.09 9.09 -1.09
C PHE A 47 -9.12 10.06 -2.28
N PRO A 48 -9.65 11.29 -2.09
CA PRO A 48 -9.60 12.32 -3.12
C PRO A 48 -8.23 12.48 -3.79
N TYR A 49 -8.23 12.69 -5.11
CA TYR A 49 -6.99 12.92 -5.86
C TYR A 49 -6.46 14.34 -5.74
N ARG A 50 -7.31 15.30 -5.35
CA ARG A 50 -7.00 16.72 -5.22
C ARG A 50 -7.46 17.22 -3.85
N LYS A 51 -6.92 18.37 -3.42
CA LYS A 51 -7.34 19.05 -2.20
C LYS A 51 -8.86 19.21 -2.19
N THR A 52 -9.46 18.90 -1.05
CA THR A 52 -10.88 19.07 -0.78
C THR A 52 -11.05 19.39 0.70
N ASP A 53 -12.09 20.16 1.01
CA ASP A 53 -12.53 20.45 2.36
C ASP A 53 -13.78 19.61 2.71
N GLU A 54 -14.15 18.66 1.84
CA GLU A 54 -15.14 17.64 2.18
C GLU A 54 -14.65 16.80 3.36
N GLU A 55 -15.50 16.65 4.37
CA GLU A 55 -15.23 15.80 5.54
C GLU A 55 -15.72 14.37 5.34
N LYS A 56 -16.63 14.14 4.39
CA LYS A 56 -17.33 12.86 4.22
C LYS A 56 -17.33 12.42 2.76
N ARG A 57 -16.97 11.17 2.55
CA ARG A 57 -17.06 10.50 1.26
C ARG A 57 -17.78 9.17 1.39
N VAL A 58 -18.70 8.92 0.46
CA VAL A 58 -19.45 7.66 0.36
C VAL A 58 -19.06 6.98 -0.93
N ILE A 59 -18.72 5.70 -0.83
CA ILE A 59 -18.34 4.86 -1.96
C ILE A 59 -19.26 3.66 -1.96
N GLU A 60 -20.08 3.56 -3.00
CA GLU A 60 -20.95 2.43 -3.22
C GLU A 60 -20.14 1.27 -3.83
N THR A 61 -20.31 0.08 -3.28
CA THR A 61 -19.66 -1.15 -3.74
C THR A 61 -20.72 -2.22 -3.95
N ALA A 62 -20.40 -3.28 -4.70
CA ALA A 62 -21.30 -4.42 -4.85
C ALA A 62 -21.64 -5.14 -3.52
N GLN A 63 -20.85 -4.91 -2.46
CA GLN A 63 -20.97 -5.56 -1.14
C GLN A 63 -21.64 -4.65 -0.09
N GLY A 64 -22.03 -3.43 -0.47
CA GLY A 64 -22.53 -2.39 0.44
C GLY A 64 -21.79 -1.07 0.22
N ARG A 65 -21.68 -0.23 1.24
CA ARG A 65 -21.09 1.11 1.15
C ARG A 65 -19.94 1.32 2.11
N ILE A 66 -18.90 2.00 1.64
CA ILE A 66 -17.77 2.47 2.45
C ILE A 66 -17.96 3.96 2.67
N VAL A 67 -17.92 4.39 3.93
CA VAL A 67 -17.99 5.80 4.30
C VAL A 67 -16.69 6.18 4.96
N VAL A 68 -15.97 7.11 4.34
CA VAL A 68 -14.79 7.75 4.93
C VAL A 68 -15.24 9.08 5.52
N TYR A 69 -14.91 9.33 6.77
CA TYR A 69 -15.17 10.59 7.46
C TYR A 69 -13.91 11.09 8.14
N ALA A 70 -13.59 12.37 8.01
CA ALA A 70 -12.48 13.03 8.71
C ALA A 70 -12.90 14.48 9.01
N ASP A 71 -12.89 14.84 10.30
CA ASP A 71 -13.37 16.15 10.79
C ASP A 71 -12.50 17.30 10.24
N GLY A 72 -11.18 17.12 10.17
CA GLY A 72 -10.25 18.07 9.54
C GLY A 72 -10.23 18.05 8.00
N GLY A 73 -11.22 17.44 7.37
CA GLY A 73 -11.30 17.20 5.92
C GLY A 73 -10.60 15.91 5.47
N LEU A 74 -11.09 15.33 4.37
CA LEU A 74 -10.60 14.04 3.87
C LEU A 74 -9.11 14.08 3.50
N PRO A 75 -8.33 13.02 3.82
CA PRO A 75 -6.98 12.86 3.30
C PRO A 75 -7.00 12.85 1.76
N TYR A 76 -6.06 13.53 1.12
CA TYR A 76 -6.01 13.66 -0.34
C TYR A 76 -4.60 13.60 -0.92
N GLY A 77 -4.53 13.32 -2.22
CA GLY A 77 -3.28 13.35 -2.96
C GLY A 77 -2.35 12.17 -2.65
N LYS A 78 -1.07 12.30 -3.02
CA LYS A 78 -0.14 11.16 -2.97
C LYS A 78 0.29 10.76 -1.56
N TYR A 79 0.39 11.72 -0.64
CA TYR A 79 1.00 11.46 0.67
C TYR A 79 0.21 10.49 1.55
N PRO A 80 -1.14 10.58 1.66
CA PRO A 80 -1.89 9.61 2.44
C PRO A 80 -1.71 8.17 1.95
N ARG A 81 -1.51 7.98 0.65
CA ARG A 81 -1.28 6.66 0.03
C ARG A 81 0.06 6.08 0.45
N LEU A 82 1.12 6.90 0.40
CA LEU A 82 2.46 6.51 0.85
C LEU A 82 2.50 6.26 2.37
N ILE A 83 1.89 7.15 3.15
CA ILE A 83 1.80 7.03 4.61
C ILE A 83 1.07 5.75 5.00
N MET A 84 -0.07 5.45 4.37
CA MET A 84 -0.84 4.25 4.70
C MET A 84 -0.14 2.96 4.26
N ALA A 85 0.55 2.97 3.12
CA ALA A 85 1.42 1.85 2.74
C ALA A 85 2.51 1.61 3.80
N TYR A 86 3.15 2.66 4.30
CA TYR A 86 4.14 2.56 5.38
C TYR A 86 3.51 2.01 6.68
N ILE A 87 2.39 2.59 7.13
CA ILE A 87 1.71 2.17 8.37
C ILE A 87 1.31 0.70 8.30
N ILE A 88 0.69 0.27 7.20
CA ILE A 88 0.24 -1.11 7.04
C ILE A 88 1.44 -2.06 6.97
N THR A 89 2.52 -1.67 6.29
CA THR A 89 3.75 -2.47 6.23
C THR A 89 4.33 -2.69 7.63
N ARG A 90 4.49 -1.63 8.43
CA ARG A 90 5.01 -1.70 9.80
C ARG A 90 4.09 -2.49 10.72
N ALA A 91 2.78 -2.38 10.56
CA ALA A 91 1.82 -3.17 11.32
C ALA A 91 1.94 -4.67 11.02
N VAL A 92 2.12 -5.06 9.76
CA VAL A 92 2.35 -6.46 9.36
C VAL A 92 3.67 -6.99 9.91
N GLU A 93 4.75 -6.20 9.86
CA GLU A 93 6.03 -6.54 10.49
C GLU A 93 5.89 -6.75 12.00
N ASN A 94 5.20 -5.83 12.67
CA ASN A 94 4.93 -5.90 14.10
C ASN A 94 4.08 -7.13 14.45
N ALA A 95 3.09 -7.48 13.64
CA ALA A 95 2.31 -8.70 13.82
C ALA A 95 3.18 -9.96 13.71
N GLY A 96 4.18 -9.97 12.82
CA GLY A 96 5.19 -11.02 12.76
C GLY A 96 6.01 -11.14 14.05
N LYS A 97 6.47 -10.00 14.59
CA LYS A 97 7.22 -9.95 15.86
C LYS A 97 6.37 -10.38 17.06
N LEU A 98 5.11 -9.94 17.10
CA LEU A 98 4.13 -10.32 18.13
C LEU A 98 3.88 -11.83 18.14
N LYS A 99 3.64 -12.42 16.96
CA LYS A 99 3.49 -13.89 16.83
C LYS A 99 4.74 -14.65 17.26
N ALA A 100 5.92 -14.07 17.08
CA ALA A 100 7.18 -14.63 17.53
C ALA A 100 7.50 -14.36 19.02
N GLY A 101 6.61 -13.70 19.76
CA GLY A 101 6.80 -13.36 21.18
C GLY A 101 7.90 -12.32 21.45
N LYS A 102 8.30 -11.55 20.43
CA LYS A 102 9.40 -10.55 20.54
C LYS A 102 8.94 -9.20 21.08
N ILE A 103 7.66 -8.90 20.94
CA ILE A 103 7.01 -7.66 21.40
C ILE A 103 5.63 -8.01 21.95
N ASP A 104 5.10 -7.17 22.82
CA ASP A 104 3.73 -7.28 23.29
C ASP A 104 2.73 -6.61 22.32
N PHE A 105 1.43 -6.71 22.65
CA PHE A 105 0.37 -6.15 21.82
C PHE A 105 0.40 -4.62 21.77
N GLU A 106 0.70 -3.95 22.88
CA GLU A 106 0.77 -2.48 22.95
C GLU A 106 1.88 -1.92 22.06
N GLN A 107 3.02 -2.61 22.03
CA GLN A 107 4.12 -2.32 21.12
C GLN A 107 3.75 -2.63 19.66
N ALA A 108 2.99 -3.70 19.41
CA ALA A 108 2.64 -4.09 18.05
C ALA A 108 1.73 -3.08 17.34
N VAL A 109 0.79 -2.47 18.08
CA VAL A 109 -0.13 -1.45 17.55
C VAL A 109 0.50 -0.06 17.45
N ARG A 110 1.68 0.16 18.05
CA ARG A 110 2.42 1.42 17.99
C ARG A 110 3.34 1.43 16.78
N ILE A 111 3.04 2.27 15.80
CA ILE A 111 3.79 2.43 14.57
C ILE A 111 4.78 3.59 14.72
N PRO A 112 6.09 3.31 14.75
CA PRO A 112 7.10 4.36 14.83
C PRO A 112 7.18 5.12 13.51
N LEU A 113 7.26 6.44 13.59
CA LEU A 113 7.50 7.33 12.46
C LEU A 113 8.95 7.82 12.40
N GLY A 114 9.73 7.60 13.47
CA GLY A 114 11.12 7.99 13.58
C GLY A 114 11.36 9.30 14.34
N HIS A 115 12.61 9.72 14.38
CA HIS A 115 13.07 10.84 15.23
C HIS A 115 12.93 12.22 14.60
N SER A 116 12.68 12.31 13.29
CA SER A 116 12.42 13.57 12.59
C SER A 116 11.48 13.37 11.41
N MET A 117 10.83 14.45 10.98
CA MET A 117 10.00 14.44 9.78
C MET A 117 10.81 14.00 8.56
N ASN A 118 12.06 14.47 8.43
CA ASN A 118 12.91 14.10 7.30
C ASN A 118 13.23 12.59 7.25
N HIS A 119 13.43 11.97 8.42
CA HIS A 119 13.58 10.51 8.51
C HIS A 119 12.32 9.79 8.01
N PHE A 120 11.14 10.28 8.43
CA PHE A 120 9.87 9.74 7.95
C PHE A 120 9.67 9.92 6.43
N LEU A 121 10.03 11.09 5.89
CA LEU A 121 9.99 11.35 4.45
C LEU A 121 10.79 10.32 3.66
N GLN A 122 12.01 10.02 4.12
CA GLN A 122 12.84 9.00 3.49
C GLN A 122 12.19 7.62 3.58
N ALA A 123 11.62 7.26 4.73
CA ALA A 123 10.94 5.97 4.92
C ALA A 123 9.73 5.78 3.97
N ILE A 124 8.98 6.86 3.68
CA ILE A 124 7.88 6.84 2.71
C ILE A 124 8.33 7.09 1.26
N GLY A 125 9.64 7.21 1.00
CA GLY A 125 10.22 7.35 -0.33
C GLY A 125 10.18 8.76 -0.93
N VAL A 126 10.00 9.78 -0.10
CA VAL A 126 10.08 11.19 -0.49
C VAL A 126 11.53 11.65 -0.33
N THR A 127 12.32 11.52 -1.40
CA THR A 127 13.78 11.72 -1.39
C THR A 127 14.23 13.15 -1.73
N GLY A 128 13.32 14.05 -2.11
CA GLY A 128 13.64 15.46 -2.32
C GLY A 128 13.89 16.19 -0.99
N ARG A 129 14.78 17.19 -0.98
CA ARG A 129 14.90 18.10 0.19
C ARG A 129 13.51 18.65 0.51
N GLY A 130 13.04 18.44 1.74
CA GLY A 130 11.81 19.04 2.22
C GLY A 130 11.89 20.55 2.02
N THR A 131 11.08 21.10 1.13
CA THR A 131 10.97 22.55 0.99
C THR A 131 10.28 23.09 2.24
N GLY A 132 10.92 24.02 2.95
CA GLY A 132 10.31 24.75 4.06
C GLY A 132 9.38 25.87 3.57
N GLY A 133 8.38 26.24 4.38
CA GLY A 133 7.39 27.30 4.09
C GLY A 133 5.94 26.82 4.09
N ALA A 134 4.99 27.76 4.02
CA ALA A 134 3.54 27.48 4.11
C ALA A 134 3.01 26.58 2.97
N THR A 135 3.72 26.48 1.86
CA THR A 135 3.41 25.62 0.69
C THR A 135 4.40 24.47 0.51
N GLY A 136 5.31 24.29 1.47
CA GLY A 136 6.35 23.27 1.43
C GLY A 136 5.80 21.84 1.54
N ASN A 137 6.56 20.87 1.04
CA ASN A 137 6.17 19.46 1.13
C ASN A 137 5.97 18.99 2.58
N LEU A 138 6.72 19.57 3.53
CA LEU A 138 6.63 19.27 4.96
C LEU A 138 5.28 19.66 5.56
N ALA A 139 4.78 20.87 5.25
CA ALA A 139 3.49 21.36 5.73
C ALA A 139 2.34 20.50 5.19
N ASN A 140 2.38 20.18 3.90
CA ASN A 140 1.37 19.31 3.27
C ASN A 140 1.36 17.92 3.92
N ILE A 141 2.52 17.31 4.19
CA ILE A 141 2.59 15.97 4.78
C ILE A 141 2.10 15.96 6.23
N ARG A 142 2.44 17.00 7.00
CA ARG A 142 1.87 17.20 8.34
C ARG A 142 0.35 17.33 8.29
N GLU A 143 -0.19 18.14 7.37
CA GLU A 143 -1.64 18.24 7.17
C GLU A 143 -2.25 16.87 6.84
N GLN A 144 -1.64 16.11 5.93
CA GLN A 144 -2.14 14.80 5.55
C GLN A 144 -2.05 13.76 6.67
N LEU A 145 -1.04 13.82 7.54
CA LEU A 145 -0.94 12.99 8.74
C LEU A 145 -2.07 13.30 9.72
N LEU A 146 -2.35 14.57 9.98
CA LEU A 146 -3.44 14.98 10.87
C LEU A 146 -4.80 14.56 10.31
N ARG A 147 -5.05 14.80 9.02
CA ARG A 147 -6.27 14.33 8.35
C ARG A 147 -6.44 12.81 8.42
N LEU A 148 -5.34 12.05 8.31
CA LEU A 148 -5.35 10.59 8.46
C LEU A 148 -5.61 10.14 9.90
N ALA A 149 -5.09 10.87 10.87
CA ALA A 149 -5.31 10.60 12.29
C ALA A 149 -6.78 10.76 12.67
N ASP A 150 -7.44 11.78 12.13
CA ASP A 150 -8.87 12.03 12.34
C ASP A 150 -9.79 11.18 11.45
N ALA A 151 -9.23 10.44 10.49
CA ALA A 151 -10.00 9.66 9.54
C ALA A 151 -10.59 8.38 10.18
N ARG A 152 -11.87 8.17 9.90
CA ARG A 152 -12.65 6.99 10.28
C ARG A 152 -13.23 6.36 9.02
N VAL A 153 -13.12 5.04 8.91
CA VAL A 153 -13.69 4.29 7.79
C VAL A 153 -14.78 3.37 8.31
N THR A 154 -15.98 3.53 7.77
CA THR A 154 -17.13 2.70 8.11
C THR A 154 -17.50 1.84 6.93
N VAL A 155 -17.50 0.53 7.12
CA VAL A 155 -18.03 -0.40 6.12
C VAL A 155 -19.43 -0.78 6.56
N LYS A 156 -20.41 -0.52 5.69
CA LYS A 156 -21.80 -0.93 5.88
C LYS A 156 -22.15 -1.95 4.83
N GLU A 157 -22.55 -3.13 5.27
CA GLU A 157 -23.13 -4.18 4.43
C GLU A 157 -24.64 -4.11 4.60
N ASP A 158 -25.37 -4.07 3.48
CA ASP A 158 -26.83 -4.13 3.48
C ASP A 158 -27.25 -5.10 2.37
N ASP A 159 -27.76 -6.27 2.77
CA ASP A 159 -28.20 -7.33 1.86
C ASP A 159 -29.73 -7.34 1.67
N GLY A 160 -30.43 -6.28 2.12
CA GLY A 160 -31.88 -6.16 2.04
C GLY A 160 -32.65 -6.99 3.08
N VAL A 161 -31.98 -7.85 3.85
CA VAL A 161 -32.55 -8.64 4.94
C VAL A 161 -31.94 -8.25 6.30
N ARG A 162 -30.65 -7.87 6.32
CA ARG A 162 -29.91 -7.42 7.50
C ARG A 162 -28.97 -6.26 7.15
N ALA A 163 -29.17 -5.12 7.80
CA ALA A 163 -28.21 -4.02 7.80
C ALA A 163 -27.15 -4.25 8.89
N ARG A 164 -25.88 -4.35 8.51
CA ARG A 164 -24.73 -4.45 9.42
C ARG A 164 -23.72 -3.35 9.12
N GLY A 165 -23.27 -2.65 10.15
CA GLY A 165 -22.26 -1.61 10.01
C GLY A 165 -21.15 -1.80 11.02
N LYS A 166 -19.89 -1.70 10.57
CA LYS A 166 -18.72 -1.68 11.45
C LYS A 166 -17.95 -0.38 11.22
N HIS A 167 -17.92 0.46 12.25
CA HIS A 167 -17.04 1.62 12.30
C HIS A 167 -15.63 1.13 12.63
N THR A 168 -14.65 1.52 11.81
CA THR A 168 -13.24 1.24 12.06
C THR A 168 -12.51 2.57 12.08
N GLN A 169 -12.22 3.07 13.28
CA GLN A 169 -11.30 4.18 13.46
C GLN A 169 -9.88 3.70 13.17
N ILE A 170 -9.10 4.49 12.43
CA ILE A 170 -7.77 4.07 11.99
C ILE A 170 -6.77 4.18 13.15
N MET A 171 -6.76 5.33 13.83
CA MET A 171 -5.78 5.67 14.87
C MET A 171 -6.46 5.94 16.21
N ASP A 172 -5.90 5.43 17.29
CA ASP A 172 -6.35 5.64 18.66
C ASP A 172 -5.66 6.87 19.28
N GLU A 173 -4.35 6.99 19.03
CA GLU A 173 -3.48 8.02 19.60
C GLU A 173 -2.36 8.37 18.60
N TRP A 174 -1.88 9.60 18.60
CA TRP A 174 -0.72 10.01 17.81
C TRP A 174 0.13 11.04 18.55
N ASP A 175 1.44 10.92 18.43
CA ASP A 175 2.43 11.89 18.88
C ASP A 175 3.36 12.20 17.70
N LEU A 176 3.19 13.39 17.12
CA LEU A 176 3.87 13.82 15.90
C LEU A 176 4.89 14.90 16.24
N TRP A 177 5.97 15.05 15.47
CA TRP A 177 7.01 16.05 15.77
C TRP A 177 6.43 17.46 15.90
N PHE A 178 6.48 18.03 17.10
CA PHE A 178 5.82 19.30 17.40
C PHE A 178 6.73 20.54 17.35
N ASP A 179 8.05 20.44 17.16
CA ASP A 179 8.84 21.68 16.98
C ASP A 179 8.73 22.21 15.54
N ALA A 180 7.90 23.24 15.38
CA ALA A 180 7.70 23.95 14.12
C ALA A 180 8.91 24.80 13.71
N ARG A 181 9.90 25.01 14.60
CA ARG A 181 11.05 25.90 14.36
C ARG A 181 12.23 25.20 13.71
N ASP A 182 12.34 23.87 13.83
CA ASP A 182 13.34 23.09 13.10
C ASP A 182 12.89 21.62 12.87
N PRO A 183 12.31 21.30 11.70
CA PRO A 183 11.93 19.94 11.34
C PRO A 183 13.10 18.96 11.20
N ASN A 184 14.36 19.45 11.18
CA ASN A 184 15.57 18.64 11.16
C ASN A 184 16.15 18.40 12.57
N GLN A 185 15.70 19.15 13.58
CA GLN A 185 16.13 18.91 14.95
C GLN A 185 15.43 17.63 15.43
N GLY A 186 16.18 16.54 15.45
CA GLY A 186 15.67 15.26 15.94
C GLY A 186 15.15 15.41 17.37
N SER A 187 13.97 14.87 17.64
CA SER A 187 13.48 14.71 19.00
C SER A 187 14.14 13.49 19.64
N PHE A 188 14.49 13.58 20.92
CA PHE A 188 14.91 12.41 21.71
C PHE A 188 13.77 11.37 21.80
N ILE A 189 12.51 11.83 21.73
CA ILE A 189 11.31 10.99 21.75
C ILE A 189 10.89 10.72 20.31
N GLU A 190 10.76 9.44 19.96
CA GLU A 190 10.30 9.00 18.64
C GLU A 190 8.80 9.28 18.47
N SER A 191 8.44 9.93 17.36
CA SER A 191 7.04 10.12 16.99
C SER A 191 6.39 8.79 16.59
N TYR A 192 5.11 8.65 16.90
CA TYR A 192 4.38 7.42 16.64
C TYR A 192 2.91 7.67 16.33
N ILE A 193 2.32 6.66 15.72
CA ILE A 193 0.87 6.49 15.58
C ILE A 193 0.49 5.19 16.29
N LYS A 194 -0.47 5.25 17.21
CA LYS A 194 -1.09 4.06 17.79
C LYS A 194 -2.33 3.71 17.00
N LEU A 195 -2.35 2.52 16.41
CA LEU A 195 -3.51 2.01 15.69
C LEU A 195 -4.56 1.50 16.67
N THR A 196 -5.83 1.57 16.27
CA THR A 196 -6.87 0.88 17.04
C THR A 196 -6.66 -0.64 16.91
N PRO A 197 -6.98 -1.44 17.95
CA PRO A 197 -6.92 -2.90 17.86
C PRO A 197 -7.73 -3.47 16.68
N GLN A 198 -8.88 -2.86 16.39
CA GLN A 198 -9.77 -3.29 15.31
C GLN A 198 -9.15 -3.03 13.94
N PHE A 199 -8.51 -1.87 13.75
CA PHE A 199 -7.84 -1.55 12.49
C PHE A 199 -6.57 -2.39 12.32
N PHE A 200 -5.76 -2.55 13.37
CA PHE A 200 -4.58 -3.42 13.36
C PHE A 200 -4.94 -4.85 12.97
N GLN A 201 -5.98 -5.44 13.59
CA GLN A 201 -6.45 -6.77 13.24
C GLN A 201 -6.91 -6.84 11.77
N HIS A 202 -7.66 -5.84 11.30
CA HIS A 202 -8.19 -5.83 9.94
C HIS A 202 -7.09 -5.82 8.86
N ILE A 203 -6.00 -5.06 9.08
CA ILE A 203 -4.91 -4.94 8.10
C ILE A 203 -3.99 -6.17 8.09
N ILE A 204 -3.86 -6.89 9.21
CA ILE A 204 -3.00 -8.08 9.30
C ILE A 204 -3.70 -9.39 8.88
N GLU A 205 -5.04 -9.39 8.82
CA GLU A 205 -5.84 -10.56 8.40
C GLU A 205 -5.66 -10.88 6.91
N ALA A 206 -5.65 -9.84 6.07
CA ALA A 206 -5.53 -10.00 4.62
C ALA A 206 -4.66 -8.88 4.01
N PRO A 207 -3.38 -8.81 4.39
CA PRO A 207 -2.47 -7.82 3.83
C PRO A 207 -2.20 -8.16 2.36
N ILE A 208 -2.15 -7.12 1.53
CA ILE A 208 -1.93 -7.24 0.09
C ILE A 208 -0.50 -6.77 -0.18
N PRO A 209 0.42 -7.66 -0.61
CA PRO A 209 1.79 -7.28 -0.87
C PRO A 209 1.85 -6.35 -2.10
N ILE A 210 2.68 -5.31 -2.01
CA ILE A 210 2.96 -4.35 -3.07
C ILE A 210 4.46 -4.08 -3.15
N ASP A 211 4.98 -3.82 -4.34
CA ASP A 211 6.31 -3.27 -4.54
C ASP A 211 6.29 -1.76 -4.18
N LEU A 212 7.02 -1.37 -3.14
CA LEU A 212 7.14 0.01 -2.69
C LEU A 212 8.00 0.86 -3.63
N ALA A 213 8.97 0.28 -4.32
CA ALA A 213 9.77 0.99 -5.32
C ALA A 213 8.89 1.44 -6.49
N VAL A 214 7.95 0.60 -6.94
CA VAL A 214 6.94 0.99 -7.94
C VAL A 214 6.04 2.10 -7.38
N LEU A 215 5.49 1.93 -6.19
CA LEU A 215 4.58 2.91 -5.58
C LEU A 215 5.22 4.30 -5.43
N ARG A 216 6.49 4.35 -5.00
CA ARG A 216 7.23 5.60 -4.76
C ARG A 216 7.62 6.35 -6.03
N GLN A 217 7.81 5.63 -7.14
CA GLN A 217 8.09 6.25 -8.46
C GLN A 217 6.85 6.91 -9.05
N LEU A 218 5.65 6.42 -8.72
CA LEU A 218 4.40 7.05 -9.15
C LEU A 218 4.20 8.37 -8.41
N THR A 219 4.00 9.46 -9.15
CA THR A 219 3.81 10.79 -8.54
C THR A 219 2.34 11.21 -8.46
N LYS A 220 1.49 10.66 -9.32
CA LYS A 220 0.07 11.00 -9.40
C LYS A 220 -0.75 10.04 -8.53
N PRO A 221 -1.64 10.54 -7.65
CA PRO A 221 -2.41 9.71 -6.73
C PRO A 221 -3.33 8.71 -7.44
N ARG A 222 -3.87 9.07 -8.61
CA ARG A 222 -4.68 8.14 -9.41
C ARG A 222 -3.84 6.98 -9.96
N ALA A 223 -2.60 7.22 -10.37
CA ALA A 223 -1.72 6.15 -10.84
C ALA A 223 -1.36 5.19 -9.69
N MET A 224 -1.12 5.72 -8.49
CA MET A 224 -0.92 4.90 -7.28
C MET A 224 -2.13 3.99 -6.99
N ASP A 225 -3.34 4.53 -7.06
CA ASP A 225 -4.56 3.73 -6.82
C ASP A 225 -4.77 2.68 -7.89
N ILE A 226 -4.51 3.00 -9.17
CA ILE A 226 -4.59 2.04 -10.27
C ILE A 226 -3.56 0.93 -10.08
N TYR A 227 -2.33 1.25 -9.69
CA TYR A 227 -1.29 0.26 -9.38
C TYR A 227 -1.72 -0.69 -8.24
N ILE A 228 -2.18 -0.12 -7.12
CA ILE A 228 -2.62 -0.90 -5.97
C ILE A 228 -3.81 -1.79 -6.37
N TRP A 229 -4.81 -1.22 -7.04
CA TRP A 229 -5.98 -1.96 -7.53
C TRP A 229 -5.58 -3.09 -8.49
N LEU A 230 -4.68 -2.81 -9.43
CA LEU A 230 -4.19 -3.79 -10.40
C LEU A 230 -3.52 -4.97 -9.69
N THR A 231 -2.71 -4.70 -8.67
CA THR A 231 -2.10 -5.75 -7.84
C THR A 231 -3.16 -6.67 -7.21
N VAL A 232 -4.25 -6.10 -6.69
CA VAL A 232 -5.40 -6.87 -6.17
C VAL A 232 -6.09 -7.67 -7.28
N LYS A 233 -6.28 -7.09 -8.47
CA LYS A 233 -6.94 -7.75 -9.59
C LYS A 233 -6.10 -8.88 -10.17
N GLN A 234 -4.78 -8.74 -10.23
CA GLN A 234 -3.88 -9.82 -10.62
C GLN A 234 -4.00 -11.02 -9.67
N PHE A 235 -4.03 -10.78 -8.36
CA PHE A 235 -4.27 -11.83 -7.37
C PHE A 235 -5.65 -12.48 -7.56
N TRP A 236 -6.70 -11.69 -7.78
CA TRP A 236 -8.05 -12.18 -8.02
C TRP A 236 -8.16 -13.03 -9.29
N LEU A 237 -7.54 -12.62 -10.40
CA LEU A 237 -7.49 -13.42 -11.64
C LEU A 237 -6.80 -14.76 -11.40
N SER A 238 -5.64 -14.72 -10.72
CA SER A 238 -4.89 -15.94 -10.36
C SER A 238 -5.71 -16.88 -9.48
N LYS A 239 -6.45 -16.36 -8.49
CA LYS A 239 -7.25 -17.18 -7.57
C LYS A 239 -8.47 -17.80 -8.26
N ASN A 240 -9.06 -17.12 -9.24
CA ASN A 240 -10.25 -17.59 -9.96
C ASN A 240 -9.92 -18.32 -11.27
N ASN A 241 -8.65 -18.64 -11.51
CA ASN A 241 -8.17 -19.29 -12.73
C ASN A 241 -8.66 -18.59 -14.03
N ARG A 242 -8.57 -17.26 -14.06
CA ARG A 242 -8.92 -16.44 -15.23
C ARG A 242 -7.66 -15.85 -15.85
N ASP A 243 -7.55 -15.92 -17.17
CA ASP A 243 -6.42 -15.36 -17.90
C ASP A 243 -6.59 -13.86 -18.17
N SER A 244 -7.82 -13.38 -18.30
CA SER A 244 -8.11 -11.95 -18.42
C SER A 244 -9.52 -11.60 -17.96
N TYR A 245 -9.76 -10.31 -17.74
CA TYR A 245 -11.10 -9.78 -17.45
C TYR A 245 -11.22 -8.32 -17.90
N LEU A 246 -12.30 -8.01 -18.63
CA LEU A 246 -12.66 -6.65 -19.01
C LEU A 246 -13.47 -5.98 -17.89
N PHE A 247 -12.92 -4.90 -17.33
CA PHE A 247 -13.65 -3.99 -16.47
C PHE A 247 -14.24 -2.87 -17.33
N THR A 248 -15.55 -2.87 -17.52
CA THR A 248 -16.22 -1.83 -18.31
C THR A 248 -15.99 -0.44 -17.72
N TRP A 249 -16.17 0.60 -18.52
CA TRP A 249 -16.03 1.98 -18.03
C TRP A 249 -16.94 2.31 -16.84
N ASP A 250 -18.11 1.69 -16.74
CA ASP A 250 -19.02 1.87 -15.60
C ASP A 250 -18.47 1.20 -14.34
N MET A 251 -17.89 0.00 -14.45
CA MET A 251 -17.21 -0.66 -13.32
C MET A 251 -15.99 0.14 -12.85
N MET A 252 -15.23 0.71 -13.80
CA MET A 252 -14.11 1.59 -13.49
C MET A 252 -14.60 2.87 -12.79
N ALA A 253 -15.71 3.46 -13.26
CA ALA A 253 -16.29 4.64 -12.62
C ALA A 253 -16.75 4.36 -11.19
N GLN A 254 -17.41 3.22 -10.93
CA GLN A 254 -17.77 2.80 -9.57
C GLN A 254 -16.56 2.71 -8.64
N SER A 255 -15.40 2.31 -9.18
CA SER A 255 -14.19 2.13 -8.37
C SER A 255 -13.36 3.40 -8.21
N PHE A 256 -13.35 4.31 -9.20
CA PHE A 256 -12.36 5.40 -9.27
C PHE A 256 -12.94 6.80 -9.49
N ALA A 257 -14.24 6.94 -9.77
CA ALA A 257 -14.84 8.25 -9.96
C ALA A 257 -14.91 9.00 -8.62
N THR A 258 -14.39 10.22 -8.60
CA THR A 258 -14.43 11.07 -7.39
C THR A 258 -15.72 11.87 -7.27
N LYS A 259 -16.51 11.93 -8.34
CA LYS A 259 -17.79 12.63 -8.46
C LYS A 259 -18.70 11.86 -9.39
N GLU A 260 -20.00 12.18 -9.36
CA GLU A 260 -20.96 11.63 -10.30
C GLU A 260 -20.62 12.03 -11.75
N LEU A 261 -20.76 11.08 -12.69
CA LEU A 261 -20.43 11.27 -14.11
C LEU A 261 -21.71 11.47 -14.93
N ILE A 262 -22.27 12.67 -14.85
CA ILE A 262 -23.57 13.01 -15.45
C ILE A 262 -23.43 13.27 -16.96
N THR A 263 -22.44 14.09 -17.36
CA THR A 263 -22.31 14.51 -18.76
C THR A 263 -21.39 13.60 -19.59
N ALA A 264 -21.55 13.62 -20.92
CA ALA A 264 -20.62 12.96 -21.84
C ALA A 264 -19.18 13.48 -21.69
N ILE A 265 -19.02 14.77 -21.36
CA ILE A 265 -17.72 15.39 -21.10
C ILE A 265 -17.09 14.82 -19.83
N ASP A 266 -17.86 14.67 -18.75
CA ASP A 266 -17.38 14.06 -17.50
C ASP A 266 -16.87 12.63 -17.73
N ARG A 267 -17.64 11.83 -18.47
CA ARG A 267 -17.27 10.46 -18.83
C ARG A 267 -16.00 10.44 -19.67
N ARG A 268 -15.90 11.29 -20.71
CA ARG A 268 -14.69 11.39 -21.54
C ARG A 268 -13.46 11.79 -20.72
N ASN A 269 -13.61 12.80 -19.86
CA ASN A 269 -12.53 13.26 -18.98
C ASN A 269 -12.09 12.14 -18.04
N PHE A 270 -13.02 11.44 -17.40
CA PHE A 270 -12.72 10.28 -16.56
C PHE A 270 -11.92 9.21 -17.31
N ARG A 271 -12.36 8.81 -18.51
CA ARG A 271 -11.64 7.82 -19.34
C ARG A 271 -10.23 8.28 -19.67
N ASN A 272 -10.05 9.53 -20.10
CA ASN A 272 -8.74 10.10 -20.42
C ASN A 272 -7.81 10.09 -19.21
N GLU A 273 -8.35 10.45 -18.06
CA GLU A 273 -7.64 10.51 -16.80
C GLU A 273 -7.22 9.13 -16.27
N ILE A 274 -8.03 8.09 -16.49
CA ILE A 274 -7.67 6.68 -16.22
C ILE A 274 -6.61 6.21 -17.20
N LYS A 275 -6.76 6.49 -18.51
CA LYS A 275 -5.76 6.12 -19.53
C LYS A 275 -4.39 6.72 -19.25
N LYS A 276 -4.33 7.98 -18.83
CA LYS A 276 -3.07 8.62 -18.38
C LYS A 276 -2.47 7.92 -17.16
N ALA A 277 -3.29 7.56 -16.18
CA ALA A 277 -2.82 6.85 -14.99
C ALA A 277 -2.29 5.44 -15.34
N ILE A 278 -2.95 4.73 -16.25
CA ILE A 278 -2.49 3.43 -16.77
C ILE A 278 -1.14 3.59 -17.48
N HIS A 279 -0.99 4.60 -18.33
CA HIS A 279 0.29 4.90 -18.98
C HIS A 279 1.41 5.16 -17.95
N ASP A 280 1.13 5.94 -16.90
CA ASP A 280 2.11 6.19 -15.82
C ASP A 280 2.50 4.88 -15.10
N VAL A 281 1.54 3.97 -14.88
CA VAL A 281 1.81 2.65 -14.27
C VAL A 281 2.65 1.77 -15.20
N GLN A 282 2.30 1.70 -16.49
CA GLN A 282 3.05 0.94 -17.49
C GLN A 282 4.50 1.45 -17.65
N ALA A 283 4.73 2.75 -17.48
CA ALA A 283 6.07 3.32 -17.55
C ALA A 283 7.00 2.81 -16.42
N VAL A 284 6.44 2.48 -15.26
CA VAL A 284 7.20 1.99 -14.09
C VAL A 284 7.14 0.45 -13.98
N TRP A 285 6.05 -0.16 -14.45
CA TRP A 285 5.82 -1.61 -14.45
C TRP A 285 5.33 -2.06 -15.84
N PRO A 286 6.24 -2.23 -16.83
CA PRO A 286 5.84 -2.47 -18.23
C PRO A 286 4.99 -3.71 -18.46
N ASN A 287 5.28 -4.81 -17.74
CA ASN A 287 4.58 -6.10 -17.90
C ASN A 287 3.39 -6.27 -16.94
N CYS A 288 2.74 -5.16 -16.57
CA CYS A 288 1.67 -5.13 -15.57
C CYS A 288 0.32 -5.72 -16.05
N GLY A 289 0.20 -6.02 -17.34
CA GLY A 289 -0.98 -6.71 -17.90
C GLY A 289 -2.26 -5.90 -17.81
N ILE A 290 -2.20 -4.59 -18.07
CA ILE A 290 -3.37 -3.70 -18.09
C ILE A 290 -3.40 -2.92 -19.39
N GLU A 291 -4.57 -2.88 -20.03
CA GLU A 291 -4.80 -2.15 -21.27
C GLU A 291 -6.17 -1.45 -21.22
N ALA A 292 -6.30 -0.31 -21.90
CA ALA A 292 -7.54 0.46 -21.90
C ALA A 292 -7.98 0.83 -23.32
N ASP A 293 -9.19 0.48 -23.68
CA ASP A 293 -9.74 0.61 -25.03
C ASP A 293 -11.03 1.47 -25.05
N LEU A 294 -11.95 1.18 -25.97
CA LEU A 294 -13.25 1.84 -26.08
C LEU A 294 -14.28 1.28 -25.08
N GLU A 295 -14.21 0.00 -24.74
CA GLU A 295 -15.17 -0.71 -23.90
C GLU A 295 -14.84 -0.56 -22.41
N GLY A 296 -13.54 -0.54 -22.07
CA GLY A 296 -13.12 -0.43 -20.69
C GLY A 296 -11.62 -0.59 -20.49
N VAL A 297 -11.28 -1.27 -19.40
CA VAL A 297 -9.93 -1.62 -19.01
C VAL A 297 -9.82 -3.14 -18.88
N THR A 298 -9.04 -3.76 -19.73
CA THR A 298 -8.76 -5.19 -19.69
C THR A 298 -7.55 -5.42 -18.79
N VAL A 299 -7.70 -6.32 -17.82
CA VAL A 299 -6.58 -6.84 -17.02
C VAL A 299 -6.31 -8.26 -17.46
N THR A 300 -5.09 -8.51 -17.89
CA THR A 300 -4.55 -9.82 -18.27
C THR A 300 -3.65 -10.32 -17.17
N LYS A 301 -3.81 -11.60 -16.81
CA LYS A 301 -3.03 -12.28 -15.79
C LYS A 301 -1.56 -12.28 -16.19
N THR A 302 -0.75 -11.59 -15.40
CA THR A 302 0.71 -11.61 -15.51
C THR A 302 1.32 -11.95 -14.15
N SER A 303 2.65 -11.98 -14.09
CA SER A 303 3.34 -12.05 -12.80
C SER A 303 2.98 -10.81 -11.97
N PRO A 304 2.58 -10.97 -10.68
CA PRO A 304 2.32 -9.83 -9.80
C PRO A 304 3.56 -8.95 -9.63
N SER A 305 3.36 -7.70 -9.20
CA SER A 305 4.47 -6.74 -8.98
C SER A 305 5.46 -7.23 -7.93
N VAL A 306 4.95 -7.91 -6.89
CA VAL A 306 5.77 -8.66 -5.95
C VAL A 306 5.86 -10.11 -6.39
N GLU A 307 7.08 -10.60 -6.61
CA GLU A 307 7.29 -12.01 -6.95
C GLU A 307 6.81 -12.91 -5.81
N LYS A 308 5.90 -13.84 -6.12
CA LYS A 308 5.48 -14.85 -5.14
C LYS A 308 6.66 -15.79 -4.90
N LYS A 309 7.21 -15.80 -3.67
CA LYS A 309 8.04 -16.94 -3.26
C LYS A 309 7.24 -18.23 -3.48
N PRO A 310 7.78 -19.24 -4.18
CA PRO A 310 7.12 -20.54 -4.22
C PRO A 310 6.92 -21.03 -2.77
N PRO A 311 5.81 -21.72 -2.47
CA PRO A 311 5.67 -22.35 -1.17
C PRO A 311 6.91 -23.22 -0.92
N ARG A 312 7.51 -23.11 0.28
CA ARG A 312 8.59 -24.02 0.66
C ARG A 312 8.07 -25.44 0.45
N PRO A 313 8.81 -26.33 -0.24
CA PRO A 313 8.48 -27.73 -0.20
C PRO A 313 8.34 -28.12 1.26
N GLN A 314 7.19 -28.68 1.63
CA GLN A 314 7.10 -29.37 2.92
C GLN A 314 8.20 -30.43 2.86
N LEU A 315 9.20 -30.29 3.70
CA LEU A 315 10.15 -31.36 3.96
C LEU A 315 9.32 -32.42 4.70
N ASP A 316 8.96 -33.48 3.97
CA ASP A 316 8.46 -34.73 4.55
C ASP A 316 9.49 -35.32 5.51
#